data_AF-A0A0V0J9K1-F1
#
_entry.id   AF-A0A0V0J9K1-F1
#
_cell.length_a   1.000
_cell.length_b   1.000
_cell.length_c   1.000
_cell.angle_alpha   90.00
_cell.angle_beta   90.00
_cell.angle_gamma   90.00
#
_symmetry.space_group_name_H-M   'P 1'
#
loop_
_entity.id
_entity.type
_entity.pdbx_description
1 polymer ?
#
loop_
_entity_poly.entity_id
_entity_poly.type
_entity_poly.pdbx_seq_one_letter_code
_entity_poly.pdbx_strand_id
1 'polypeptide(L)'
;MNDIQRKKHQMCQLQWECVDTNPGPKSAYHTGTIIGNYLYVHGGLPESSEKTKKSLNGLYRIQIHPFVGTWTDLTTCDSPALSQHQCINWKNQLIVFIGSYVVW
;
A
#
# COMPACT_ATOMS: atom_id res chain seq x y z
N MET A 1 -29.27 16.19 -30.86
CA MET A 1 -29.61 15.00 -30.06
C MET A 1 -28.30 14.49 -29.46
N ASN A 2 -28.05 14.75 -28.18
CA ASN A 2 -26.89 14.21 -27.47
C ASN A 2 -27.42 13.57 -26.19
N ASP A 3 -27.76 12.28 -26.26
CA ASP A 3 -28.28 11.54 -25.12
C ASP A 3 -27.13 11.05 -24.25
N ILE A 4 -27.14 11.42 -22.97
CA ILE A 4 -26.27 10.83 -21.95
C ILE A 4 -26.94 9.55 -21.45
N GLN A 5 -26.34 8.41 -21.78
CA GLN A 5 -26.77 7.09 -21.28
C GLN A 5 -26.05 6.77 -19.96
N ARG A 6 -26.80 6.42 -18.92
CA ARG A 6 -26.26 5.92 -17.63
C ARG A 6 -26.58 4.44 -17.50
N LYS A 7 -25.55 3.59 -17.49
CA LYS A 7 -25.69 2.16 -17.20
C LYS A 7 -25.86 1.96 -15.69
N LYS A 8 -27.04 1.51 -15.26
CA LYS A 8 -27.24 1.02 -13.88
C LYS A 8 -26.43 -0.25 -13.70
N HIS A 9 -25.45 -0.22 -12.81
CA HIS A 9 -24.78 -1.42 -12.34
C HIS A 9 -25.67 -2.09 -11.28
N GLN A 10 -26.12 -3.33 -11.54
CA GLN A 10 -26.72 -4.16 -10.50
C GLN A 10 -25.65 -4.39 -9.44
N MET A 11 -25.87 -3.84 -8.24
CA MET A 11 -24.89 -3.89 -7.16
C MET A 11 -24.79 -5.31 -6.62
N CYS A 12 -23.78 -6.06 -7.07
CA CYS A 12 -23.19 -7.09 -6.21
C CYS A 12 -22.72 -6.35 -4.94
N GLN A 13 -23.28 -6.68 -3.78
CA GLN A 13 -22.85 -6.08 -2.53
C GLN A 13 -21.39 -6.44 -2.31
N LEU A 14 -20.51 -5.44 -2.34
CA LEU A 14 -19.12 -5.62 -1.94
C LEU A 14 -19.10 -5.86 -0.43
N GLN A 15 -18.55 -7.00 -0.02
CA GLN A 15 -18.38 -7.36 1.37
C GLN A 15 -16.89 -7.36 1.71
N TRP A 16 -16.55 -6.79 2.87
CA TRP A 16 -15.22 -6.93 3.43
C TRP A 16 -15.11 -8.29 4.11
N GLU A 17 -14.01 -8.97 3.86
CA GLU A 17 -13.62 -10.17 4.59
C GLU A 17 -12.22 -9.99 5.19
N CYS A 18 -12.00 -10.61 6.35
CA CYS A 18 -10.68 -10.68 6.96
C CYS A 18 -9.96 -11.89 6.38
N VAL A 19 -8.91 -11.66 5.58
CA VAL A 19 -8.19 -12.72 4.86
C VAL A 19 -6.93 -13.24 5.58
N ASP A 20 -6.46 -12.53 6.61
CA ASP A 20 -5.30 -12.91 7.42
C ASP A 20 -5.41 -12.35 8.84
N THR A 21 -4.99 -13.13 9.84
CA THR A 21 -4.90 -12.71 11.24
C THR A 21 -3.46 -12.41 11.67
N ASN A 22 -2.46 -12.68 10.81
CA ASN A 22 -1.09 -12.30 11.11
C ASN A 22 -0.92 -10.78 11.01
N PRO A 23 -0.31 -10.14 12.01
CA PRO A 23 -0.10 -8.71 11.99
C PRO A 23 0.90 -8.34 10.88
N GLY A 24 0.43 -7.56 9.92
CA GLY A 24 1.29 -6.93 8.93
C GLY A 24 2.13 -5.79 9.51
N PRO A 25 2.88 -5.07 8.65
CA PRO A 25 3.70 -3.95 9.07
C PRO A 25 2.87 -2.88 9.78
N LYS A 26 3.30 -2.48 10.98
CA LYS A 26 2.63 -1.45 11.78
C LYS A 26 3.01 -0.06 11.26
N SER A 27 2.26 0.43 10.28
CA SER A 27 2.50 1.75 9.72
C SER A 27 1.22 2.46 9.26
N ALA A 28 1.13 3.76 9.55
CA ALA A 28 0.11 4.65 9.01
C ALA A 28 0.65 5.45 7.81
N TYR A 29 -0.22 5.89 6.90
CA TYR A 29 0.17 6.70 5.73
C TYR A 29 1.22 6.02 4.81
N HIS A 30 1.23 4.69 4.81
CA HIS A 30 1.96 3.86 3.85
C HIS A 30 1.23 3.87 2.50
N THR A 31 1.88 3.36 1.48
CA THR A 31 1.24 3.04 0.20
C THR A 31 1.38 1.54 -0.07
N GLY A 32 0.59 1.02 -1.02
CA GLY A 32 0.75 -0.33 -1.49
C GLY A 32 0.20 -0.55 -2.88
N THR A 33 0.71 -1.57 -3.57
CA THR A 33 0.26 -1.97 -4.90
C THR A 33 0.44 -3.47 -5.10
N ILE A 34 -0.31 -4.02 -6.05
CA ILE A 34 -0.25 -5.44 -6.40
C ILE A 34 0.65 -5.61 -7.62
N ILE A 35 1.64 -6.50 -7.52
CA ILE A 35 2.50 -6.93 -8.63
C ILE A 35 2.45 -8.46 -8.71
N GLY A 36 1.84 -8.96 -9.78
CA GLY A 36 1.55 -10.40 -9.92
C GLY A 36 0.63 -10.87 -8.78
N ASN A 37 1.10 -11.89 -8.05
CA ASN A 37 0.36 -12.50 -6.94
C ASN A 37 0.70 -11.90 -5.56
N TYR A 38 1.42 -10.78 -5.52
CA TYR A 38 1.93 -10.20 -4.27
C TYR A 38 1.42 -8.77 -4.08
N LEU A 39 0.99 -8.48 -2.86
CA LEU A 39 0.78 -7.11 -2.38
C LEU A 39 2.10 -6.61 -1.80
N TYR A 40 2.53 -5.43 -2.24
CA TYR A 40 3.68 -4.70 -1.70
C TYR A 40 3.18 -3.52 -0.88
N VAL A 41 3.84 -3.25 0.25
CA VAL A 41 3.56 -2.13 1.15
C VAL A 41 4.86 -1.39 1.44
N HIS A 42 4.84 -0.07 1.31
CA HIS A 42 6.03 0.76 1.49
C HIS A 42 5.82 1.97 2.41
N GLY A 43 6.80 2.19 3.28
CA GLY A 43 6.98 3.37 4.11
C GLY A 43 5.85 3.64 5.11
N GLY A 44 5.53 4.91 5.28
CA GLY A 44 4.55 5.44 6.22
C GLY A 44 5.20 6.02 7.48
N LEU A 45 4.44 6.08 8.57
CA LEU A 45 4.86 6.58 9.88
C LEU A 45 4.67 5.50 10.94
N PRO A 46 5.52 5.46 11.98
CA PRO A 46 5.31 4.57 13.12
C PRO A 46 3.98 4.87 13.80
N GLU A 47 3.38 3.87 14.43
CA GLU A 47 2.08 3.98 15.09
C GLU A 47 2.13 4.92 16.33
N SER A 48 3.28 5.06 16.99
CA SER A 48 3.46 5.82 18.25
C SER A 48 3.08 7.30 18.15
N SER A 49 2.53 7.90 19.21
CA SER A 49 2.00 9.29 19.22
C SER A 49 3.05 10.39 19.36
N GLU A 50 4.32 10.11 19.07
CA GLU A 50 5.38 11.11 19.20
C GLU A 50 5.24 12.23 18.15
N LYS A 51 5.44 13.47 18.59
CA LYS A 51 5.28 14.68 17.75
C LYS A 51 6.30 14.76 16.60
N THR A 52 7.36 13.96 16.63
CA THR A 52 8.44 13.93 15.64
C THR A 52 8.56 12.55 15.01
N LYS A 53 7.46 12.06 14.40
CA LYS A 53 7.49 10.78 13.68
C LYS A 53 8.40 10.91 12.46
N LYS A 54 9.50 10.14 12.43
CA LYS A 54 10.29 9.95 11.22
C LYS A 54 9.55 9.01 10.27
N SER A 55 9.59 9.34 8.98
CA SER A 55 9.10 8.44 7.93
C SER A 55 9.85 7.11 7.99
N LEU A 56 9.11 6.03 7.77
CA LEU A 56 9.66 4.68 7.66
C LEU A 56 10.12 4.45 6.23
N ASN A 57 11.16 3.63 6.08
CA ASN A 57 11.68 3.16 4.80
C ASN A 57 11.35 1.69 4.53
N GLY A 58 10.49 1.07 5.35
CA GLY A 58 10.21 -0.35 5.25
C GLY A 58 9.53 -0.70 3.92
N LEU A 59 10.01 -1.75 3.25
CA LEU A 59 9.38 -2.35 2.08
C LEU A 59 9.00 -3.79 2.41
N TYR A 60 7.71 -4.11 2.35
CA TYR A 60 7.20 -5.43 2.71
C TYR A 60 6.39 -6.00 1.57
N ARG A 61 6.33 -7.34 1.48
CA ARG A 61 5.39 -8.02 0.60
C ARG A 61 4.68 -9.17 1.29
N ILE A 62 3.49 -9.49 0.78
CA ILE A 62 2.73 -10.69 1.14
C ILE A 62 2.13 -11.30 -0.13
N GLN A 63 2.10 -12.62 -0.22
CA GLN A 63 1.38 -13.31 -1.28
C GLN A 63 -0.12 -13.23 -1.02
N ILE A 64 -0.93 -12.88 -2.03
CA ILE A 64 -2.39 -12.79 -1.93
C ILE A 64 -3.12 -13.80 -2.83
N HIS A 65 -2.39 -14.53 -3.68
CA HIS A 65 -2.94 -15.55 -4.58
C HIS A 65 -1.91 -16.68 -4.84
N PRO A 66 -2.31 -17.96 -4.96
CA PRO A 66 -3.66 -18.50 -4.78
C PRO A 66 -4.13 -18.55 -3.31
N PHE A 67 -3.20 -18.42 -2.37
CA PHE A 67 -3.48 -18.36 -0.93
C PHE A 67 -2.72 -17.19 -0.32
N VAL A 68 -3.21 -16.70 0.82
CA VAL A 68 -2.52 -15.67 1.60
C VAL A 68 -1.30 -16.27 2.27
N GLY A 69 -0.14 -15.67 2.04
CA GLY A 69 1.15 -16.10 2.59
C GLY A 69 1.53 -15.39 3.88
N THR A 70 2.83 -15.34 4.16
CA THR A 70 3.39 -14.56 5.28
C THR A 70 4.04 -13.27 4.77
N TRP A 71 4.08 -12.25 5.62
CA TRP A 71 4.83 -11.04 5.35
C TRP A 71 6.33 -11.30 5.23
N THR A 72 6.96 -10.74 4.21
CA THR A 72 8.41 -10.75 3.97
C THR A 72 8.92 -9.32 3.98
N ASP A 73 9.97 -9.06 4.77
CA ASP A 73 10.70 -7.80 4.76
C ASP A 73 11.70 -7.79 3.58
N LEU A 74 11.58 -6.79 2.72
CA LEU A 74 12.43 -6.54 1.56
C LEU A 74 13.20 -5.22 1.69
N THR A 75 13.23 -4.63 2.88
CA THR A 75 13.86 -3.33 3.14
C THR A 75 15.36 -3.40 2.88
N THR A 76 15.86 -2.43 2.12
CA THR A 76 17.28 -2.25 1.82
C THR A 76 17.79 -0.93 2.41
N CYS A 77 19.11 -0.78 2.54
CA CYS A 77 19.70 0.45 3.09
C CYS A 77 19.45 1.70 2.24
N ASP A 78 19.16 1.52 0.95
CA ASP A 78 18.81 2.58 -0.01
C ASP A 78 17.29 2.80 -0.17
N SER A 79 16.46 2.04 0.56
CA SER A 79 15.01 2.26 0.56
C SER A 79 14.69 3.66 1.12
N PRO A 80 13.90 4.48 0.40
CA PRO A 80 13.64 5.85 0.81
C PRO A 80 12.63 5.90 1.97
N ALA A 81 12.92 6.73 2.98
CA ALA A 81 12.00 7.00 4.08
C ALA A 81 10.89 7.97 3.65
N LEU A 82 9.67 7.47 3.40
CA LEU A 82 8.57 8.25 2.84
C LEU A 82 7.25 7.99 3.57
N SER A 83 6.38 9.00 3.67
CA SER A 83 5.03 8.88 4.22
C SER A 83 4.06 9.79 3.45
N GLN A 84 2.79 9.41 3.36
CA GLN A 84 1.78 10.14 2.55
C GLN A 84 2.16 10.22 1.05
N HIS A 85 2.94 9.23 0.61
CA HIS A 85 3.37 9.08 -0.78
C HIS A 85 2.41 8.14 -1.52
N GLN A 86 2.58 8.02 -2.84
CA GLN A 86 1.79 7.13 -3.68
C GLN A 86 2.70 6.14 -4.41
N CYS A 87 2.18 4.98 -4.77
CA CYS A 87 2.88 4.07 -5.67
C CYS A 87 1.95 3.51 -6.74
N ILE A 88 2.56 3.08 -7.84
CA ILE A 88 1.87 2.34 -8.91
C ILE A 88 2.70 1.13 -9.30
N ASN A 89 2.01 0.12 -9.84
CA ASN A 89 2.63 -0.93 -10.61
C ASN A 89 2.73 -0.50 -12.08
N TRP A 90 3.93 -0.53 -12.64
CA TRP A 90 4.14 -0.37 -14.08
C TRP A 90 5.12 -1.42 -14.60
N LYS A 91 4.69 -2.24 -15.57
CA LYS A 91 5.53 -3.30 -16.17
C LYS A 91 6.25 -4.15 -15.12
N ASN A 92 5.51 -4.61 -14.11
CA ASN A 92 6.03 -5.45 -13.03
C ASN A 92 7.09 -4.76 -12.15
N GLN A 93 7.04 -3.43 -12.07
CA GLN A 93 7.90 -2.62 -11.23
C GLN A 93 7.06 -1.76 -10.29
N LEU A 94 7.54 -1.64 -9.04
CA LEU A 94 7.00 -0.70 -8.07
C LEU A 94 7.58 0.68 -8.38
N ILE A 95 6.74 1.62 -8.81
CA ILE A 95 7.13 3.03 -8.97
C ILE A 95 6.52 3.81 -7.80
N VAL A 96 7.39 4.49 -7.04
CA VAL A 96 6.98 5.34 -5.92
C VAL A 96 7.02 6.81 -6.35
N PHE A 97 5.89 7.49 -6.23
CA PHE A 97 5.79 8.93 -6.40
C PHE A 97 5.96 9.63 -5.07
N ILE A 98 6.86 10.60 -5.03
CA ILE A 98 7.16 11.38 -3.84
C ILE A 98 5.92 12.22 -3.48
N GLY A 99 5.36 11.94 -2.30
CA GLY A 99 4.51 12.86 -1.55
C GLY A 99 5.19 13.04 -0.20
N SER A 100 5.45 14.28 0.21
CA SER A 100 6.00 14.53 1.54
C SER A 100 5.54 15.86 2.11
N TYR A 101 5.18 15.80 3.39
CA TYR A 101 5.30 16.89 4.33
C TYR A 101 6.72 16.75 4.93
N VAL A 102 7.71 17.39 4.32
CA VAL A 102 9.05 17.52 4.93
C VAL A 102 8.94 18.68 5.90
N VAL A 103 8.94 18.40 7.21
CA VAL A 103 9.24 19.44 8.19
C VAL A 103 10.76 19.63 8.15
N TRP A 104 11.19 20.74 7.56
CA TRP A 104 12.57 21.24 7.66
C TRP A 104 12.81 21.81 9.05
#